data_AF-A0A2T1DLA6-F1
#
_entry.id   AF-A0A2T1DLA6-F1
#
_cell.length_a   1.000
_cell.length_b   1.000
_cell.length_c   1.000
_cell.angle_alpha   90.00
_cell.angle_beta   90.00
_cell.angle_gamma   90.00
#
_symmetry.space_group_name_H-M   'P 1'
#
loop_
_entity.id
_entity.type
_entity.pdbx_description
1 polymer ?
#
loop_
_entity_poly.entity_id
_entity_poly.type
_entity_poly.pdbx_seq_one_letter_code
_entity_poly.pdbx_strand_id
1 'polypeptide(L)'
;MHGKEIAKSRRNDSSLLGNQLDKLIRNSQDGQTMGIPISPDTSLVIAELILCTLDLELERRISNSCSHPYRGFRYSDDYEFVFLTRSEAETALSHLQQVLSDFELTLNPDKTRIVKLPCSLDSTWVLELSDYKFSKSKLAQMQDIIRYFDRAFQISKEAPQEPVLKYAIARIENFHELHPDNWSLLESLLLQSVTIESSTLRDALSIFQNNQIKKYPIDLDSLEKNLNLQVLQHAPLGHSSEVAWAIWSIIVFKLAIYKEASQAISGMEDSIVAILALDAQQRGRIPEWLITKKWEQFLTEDELYGNQWLFSYEANRLGYLSTGYDHVSRDPWFSQLKQGNVTFYDRATSLIIPPGETSGPSGEIQALGVIHKR
;
A
#
# COMPACT_ATOMS: atom_id res chain seq x y z
N MET A 1 0.91 27.87 19.19
CA MET A 1 2.27 28.27 18.74
C MET A 1 2.24 29.73 18.30
N HIS A 2 3.40 30.41 18.27
CA HIS A 2 3.58 31.86 18.07
C HIS A 2 3.08 32.43 16.72
N GLY A 3 2.47 31.64 15.85
CA GLY A 3 1.84 32.12 14.61
C GLY A 3 2.81 32.40 13.45
N LYS A 4 2.25 32.46 12.23
CA LYS A 4 3.00 32.57 10.97
C LYS A 4 3.84 33.85 10.90
N GLU A 5 3.32 34.97 11.40
CA GLU A 5 4.01 36.27 11.39
C GLU A 5 5.27 36.28 12.28
N ILE A 6 5.16 35.78 13.52
CA ILE A 6 6.31 35.70 14.44
C ILE A 6 7.32 34.68 13.90
N ALA A 7 6.87 33.54 13.39
CA ALA A 7 7.75 32.53 12.81
C ALA A 7 8.54 33.08 11.62
N LYS A 8 7.90 33.84 10.71
CA LYS A 8 8.56 34.44 9.54
C LYS A 8 9.52 35.57 9.91
N SER A 9 9.14 36.43 10.83
CA SER A 9 9.99 37.57 11.25
C SER A 9 11.20 37.14 12.09
N ARG A 10 11.08 36.03 12.84
CA ARG A 10 12.13 35.53 13.75
C ARG A 10 12.62 34.14 13.37
N ARG A 11 12.78 33.85 12.07
CA ARG A 11 13.13 32.51 11.54
C ARG A 11 14.28 31.79 12.26
N ASN A 12 15.34 32.52 12.65
CA ASN A 12 16.53 31.96 13.27
C ASN A 12 16.50 31.97 14.81
N ASP A 13 15.40 32.40 15.41
CA ASP A 13 15.25 32.46 16.86
C ASP A 13 15.01 31.05 17.42
N SER A 14 16.07 30.45 17.96
CA SER A 14 16.03 29.14 18.58
C SER A 14 15.38 29.14 19.97
N SER A 15 14.86 30.27 20.47
CA SER A 15 14.02 30.27 21.68
C SER A 15 12.57 29.87 21.38
N LEU A 16 12.16 29.95 20.10
CA LEU A 16 10.81 29.65 19.67
C LEU A 16 10.67 28.17 19.33
N LEU A 17 9.86 27.45 20.13
CA LEU A 17 9.63 26.00 19.98
C LEU A 17 9.24 25.61 18.54
N GLY A 18 8.30 26.33 17.92
CA GLY A 18 7.87 26.02 16.56
C GLY A 18 8.98 26.18 15.50
N ASN A 19 9.94 27.08 15.72
CA ASN A 19 11.09 27.22 14.80
C ASN A 19 12.11 26.10 14.99
N GLN A 20 12.28 25.62 16.24
CA GLN A 20 13.09 24.43 16.50
C GLN A 20 12.46 23.20 15.82
N LEU A 21 11.15 23.00 15.97
CA LEU A 21 10.41 21.89 15.34
C LEU A 21 10.50 21.97 13.82
N ASP A 22 10.24 23.14 13.21
CA ASP A 22 10.39 23.35 11.76
C ASP A 22 11.80 22.96 11.28
N LYS A 23 12.83 23.41 11.98
CA LYS A 23 14.22 23.06 11.63
C LYS A 23 14.48 21.56 11.69
N LEU A 24 13.99 20.87 12.73
CA LEU A 24 14.16 19.43 12.88
C LEU A 24 13.43 18.66 11.77
N ILE A 25 12.16 19.01 11.51
CA ILE A 25 11.33 18.39 10.45
C ILE A 25 11.99 18.56 9.07
N ARG A 26 12.47 19.76 8.77
CA ARG A 26 13.18 20.03 7.51
C ARG A 26 14.46 19.23 7.41
N ASN A 27 15.24 19.15 8.49
CA ASN A 27 16.47 18.36 8.53
C ASN A 27 16.21 16.85 8.39
N SER A 28 15.02 16.37 8.76
CA SER A 28 14.58 14.98 8.55
C SER A 28 14.09 14.69 7.13
N GLN A 29 14.06 15.70 6.25
CA GLN A 29 13.62 15.58 4.86
C GLN A 29 14.61 16.29 3.93
N ASP A 30 15.92 16.14 4.13
CA ASP A 30 16.95 16.75 3.26
C ASP A 30 16.80 18.27 3.05
N GLY A 31 16.26 18.97 4.05
CA GLY A 31 16.02 20.41 4.03
C GLY A 31 14.74 20.84 3.29
N GLN A 32 13.91 19.90 2.82
CA GLN A 32 12.62 20.19 2.19
C GLN A 32 11.73 21.02 3.13
N THR A 33 11.10 22.06 2.57
CA THR A 33 10.27 23.01 3.34
C THR A 33 8.77 22.71 3.26
N MET A 34 8.38 21.75 2.43
CA MET A 34 7.00 21.34 2.24
C MET A 34 6.84 19.90 2.69
N GLY A 35 5.82 19.64 3.50
CA GLY A 35 5.52 18.33 4.05
C GLY A 35 6.25 18.02 5.36
N ILE A 36 5.87 16.89 5.93
CA ILE A 36 6.48 16.28 7.12
C ILE A 36 6.92 14.85 6.75
N PRO A 37 7.95 14.27 7.39
CA PRO A 37 8.39 12.92 7.08
C PRO A 37 7.23 11.92 7.14
N ILE A 38 7.13 11.03 6.17
CA ILE A 38 6.11 9.98 6.16
C ILE A 38 6.56 8.85 7.09
N SER A 39 5.66 8.37 7.94
CA SER A 39 5.78 7.18 8.83
C SER A 39 6.27 7.38 10.28
N PRO A 40 7.20 8.30 10.64
CA PRO A 40 7.53 8.49 12.05
C PRO A 40 6.31 8.87 12.90
N ASP A 41 6.18 8.27 14.08
CA ASP A 41 5.12 8.62 15.05
C ASP A 41 5.13 10.11 15.40
N THR A 42 6.31 10.73 15.40
CA THR A 42 6.47 12.18 15.60
C THR A 42 5.72 12.98 14.53
N SER A 43 5.72 12.52 13.28
CA SER A 43 4.98 13.16 12.20
C SER A 43 3.47 13.04 12.38
N LEU A 44 2.97 11.93 12.90
CA LEU A 44 1.55 11.77 13.23
C LEU A 44 1.11 12.80 14.29
N VAL A 45 1.92 12.97 15.34
CA VAL A 45 1.65 13.98 16.39
C VAL A 45 1.68 15.40 15.82
N ILE A 46 2.63 15.70 14.92
CA ILE A 46 2.74 17.01 14.27
C ILE A 46 1.53 17.27 13.36
N ALA A 47 1.13 16.29 12.54
CA ALA A 47 -0.04 16.38 11.69
C ALA A 47 -1.30 16.65 12.51
N GLU A 48 -1.50 15.89 13.58
CA GLU A 48 -2.65 16.06 14.48
C GLU A 48 -2.67 17.44 15.13
N LEU A 49 -1.51 17.98 15.54
CA LEU A 49 -1.42 19.34 16.08
C LEU A 49 -1.86 20.40 15.05
N ILE A 50 -1.46 20.24 13.79
CA ILE A 50 -1.87 21.14 12.69
C ILE A 50 -3.38 21.01 12.45
N LEU A 51 -3.90 19.79 12.34
CA LEU A 51 -5.32 19.51 12.08
C LEU A 51 -6.22 19.96 13.24
N CYS A 52 -5.84 19.78 14.50
CA CYS A 52 -6.56 20.36 15.65
C CYS A 52 -6.65 21.89 15.57
N THR A 53 -5.60 22.57 15.07
CA THR A 53 -5.62 24.03 14.89
C THR A 53 -6.61 24.43 13.79
N LEU A 54 -6.66 23.67 12.71
CA LEU A 54 -7.64 23.83 11.62
C LEU A 54 -9.07 23.60 12.12
N ASP A 55 -9.28 22.55 12.93
CA ASP A 55 -10.59 22.20 13.50
C ASP A 55 -11.17 23.36 14.33
N LEU A 56 -10.34 23.99 15.18
CA LEU A 56 -10.76 25.15 15.99
C LEU A 56 -11.16 26.35 15.12
N GLU A 57 -10.40 26.63 14.06
CA GLU A 57 -10.70 27.74 13.16
C GLU A 57 -11.93 27.45 12.28
N LEU A 58 -12.10 26.19 11.86
CA LEU A 58 -13.24 25.73 11.09
C LEU A 58 -14.53 25.82 11.91
N GLU A 59 -14.52 25.32 13.15
CA GLU A 59 -15.62 25.44 14.10
C GLU A 59 -16.05 26.90 14.25
N ARG A 60 -15.08 27.81 14.41
CA ARG A 60 -15.34 29.25 14.50
C ARG A 60 -16.00 29.81 13.23
N ARG A 61 -15.62 29.37 12.03
CA ARG A 61 -16.20 29.87 10.76
C ARG A 61 -17.58 29.28 10.47
N ILE A 62 -17.77 27.98 10.70
CA ILE A 62 -19.03 27.28 10.44
C ILE A 62 -20.11 27.71 11.42
N SER A 63 -19.81 27.78 12.72
CA SER A 63 -20.79 28.14 13.75
C SER A 63 -21.32 29.57 13.62
N ASN A 64 -20.61 30.45 12.91
CA ASN A 64 -21.09 31.79 12.56
C ASN A 64 -21.93 31.85 11.26
N SER A 65 -21.90 30.77 10.46
CA SER A 65 -22.52 30.72 9.12
C SER A 65 -23.75 29.81 9.04
N CYS A 66 -23.91 28.88 9.98
CA CYS A 66 -25.01 27.94 10.03
C CYS A 66 -26.11 28.39 10.98
N SER A 67 -27.37 28.11 10.64
CA SER A 67 -28.52 28.50 11.47
C SER A 67 -28.72 27.57 12.67
N HIS A 68 -28.09 26.40 12.65
CA HIS A 68 -28.19 25.36 13.66
C HIS A 68 -26.82 24.75 13.94
N PRO A 69 -26.60 24.19 15.15
CA PRO A 69 -25.40 23.43 15.45
C PRO A 69 -25.24 22.28 14.45
N TYR A 70 -24.09 22.22 13.78
CA TYR A 70 -23.76 21.11 12.91
C TYR A 70 -23.23 19.93 13.74
N ARG A 71 -23.17 18.75 13.13
CA ARG A 71 -22.48 17.59 13.68
C ARG A 71 -21.40 17.15 12.71
N GLY A 72 -20.28 16.70 13.23
CA GLY A 72 -19.24 16.09 12.42
C GLY A 72 -18.20 15.43 13.28
N PHE A 73 -17.30 14.72 12.63
CA PHE A 73 -16.11 14.17 13.24
C PHE A 73 -14.98 14.18 12.22
N ARG A 74 -13.76 14.10 12.74
CA ARG A 74 -12.55 13.90 11.95
C ARG A 74 -11.88 12.62 12.42
N TYR A 75 -11.40 11.83 11.47
CA TYR A 75 -10.50 10.71 11.75
C TYR A 75 -9.24 10.90 10.89
N SER A 76 -8.11 11.17 11.53
CA SER A 76 -6.89 11.60 10.81
C SER A 76 -7.18 12.81 9.93
N ASP A 77 -7.00 12.71 8.62
CA ASP A 77 -7.23 13.72 7.59
C ASP A 77 -8.64 13.65 6.97
N ASP A 78 -9.43 12.63 7.32
CA ASP A 78 -10.79 12.45 6.82
C ASP A 78 -11.80 13.23 7.66
N TYR A 79 -12.60 14.06 6.99
CA TYR A 79 -13.65 14.88 7.58
C TYR A 79 -15.04 14.42 7.15
N GLU A 80 -15.96 14.25 8.11
CA GLU A 80 -17.39 14.05 7.84
C GLU A 80 -18.22 15.10 8.61
N PHE A 81 -19.10 15.80 7.89
CA PHE A 81 -20.00 16.81 8.46
C PHE A 81 -21.44 16.60 7.98
N VAL A 82 -22.39 16.88 8.87
CA VAL A 82 -23.83 16.75 8.64
C VAL A 82 -24.50 18.10 8.83
N PHE A 83 -25.25 18.51 7.81
CA PHE A 83 -25.98 19.78 7.75
C PHE A 83 -27.46 19.55 7.42
N LEU A 84 -28.32 20.49 7.79
CA LEU A 84 -29.76 20.40 7.53
C LEU A 84 -30.09 20.75 6.08
N THR A 85 -29.30 21.64 5.47
CA THR A 85 -29.51 22.09 4.10
C THR A 85 -28.26 21.93 3.24
N ARG A 86 -28.47 21.77 1.94
CA ARG A 86 -27.37 21.73 0.97
C ARG A 86 -26.56 23.03 0.95
N SER A 87 -27.22 24.17 1.10
CA SER A 87 -26.57 25.48 1.15
C SER A 87 -25.60 25.62 2.32
N GLU A 88 -25.98 25.12 3.51
CA GLU A 88 -25.10 25.07 4.67
C GLU A 88 -23.90 24.16 4.42
N ALA A 89 -24.10 23.00 3.80
CA ALA A 89 -23.01 22.09 3.43
C ALA A 89 -22.03 22.71 2.42
N GLU A 90 -22.55 23.41 1.40
CA GLU A 90 -21.73 24.12 0.40
C GLU A 90 -20.94 25.26 1.05
N THR A 91 -21.56 25.98 1.98
CA THR A 91 -20.91 27.05 2.75
C THR A 91 -19.80 26.50 3.65
N ALA A 92 -20.06 25.42 4.39
CA ALA A 92 -19.06 24.76 5.23
C ALA A 92 -17.89 24.20 4.42
N LEU A 93 -18.17 23.60 3.24
CA LEU A 93 -17.13 23.12 2.33
C LEU A 93 -16.22 24.26 1.84
N SER A 94 -16.81 25.43 1.53
CA SER A 94 -16.04 26.63 1.15
C SER A 94 -15.14 27.12 2.30
N HIS A 95 -15.66 27.15 3.53
CA HIS A 95 -14.86 27.49 4.71
C HIS A 95 -13.73 26.51 4.95
N LEU A 96 -13.99 25.20 4.84
CA LEU A 96 -12.96 24.17 4.96
C LEU A 96 -11.84 24.37 3.93
N GLN A 97 -12.20 24.63 2.66
CA GLN A 97 -11.21 24.91 1.60
C GLN A 97 -10.35 26.14 1.92
N GLN A 98 -10.95 27.21 2.42
CA GLN A 98 -10.22 28.42 2.80
C GLN A 98 -9.26 28.17 3.97
N VAL A 99 -9.75 27.50 5.02
CA VAL A 99 -8.97 27.19 6.22
C VAL A 99 -7.79 26.28 5.88
N LEU A 100 -7.99 25.26 5.05
CA LEU A 100 -6.89 24.40 4.57
C LEU A 100 -5.87 25.19 3.73
N SER A 101 -6.33 26.09 2.86
CA SER A 101 -5.47 26.93 2.02
C SER A 101 -4.55 27.84 2.83
N ASP A 102 -5.01 28.36 3.98
CA ASP A 102 -4.19 29.17 4.90
C ASP A 102 -2.94 28.40 5.41
N PHE A 103 -3.05 27.06 5.43
CA PHE A 103 -2.00 26.11 5.82
C PHE A 103 -1.35 25.40 4.63
N GLU A 104 -1.61 25.86 3.39
CA GLU A 104 -1.05 25.29 2.16
C GLU A 104 -1.47 23.82 1.94
N LEU A 105 -2.64 23.45 2.46
CA LEU A 105 -3.29 22.15 2.27
C LEU A 105 -4.44 22.27 1.26
N THR A 106 -4.71 21.18 0.55
CA THR A 106 -5.76 21.12 -0.48
C THR A 106 -6.62 19.87 -0.31
N LEU A 107 -7.93 20.01 -0.54
CA LEU A 107 -8.83 18.88 -0.60
C LEU A 107 -8.61 18.06 -1.88
N ASN A 108 -8.75 16.74 -1.78
CA ASN A 108 -8.81 15.87 -2.95
C ASN A 108 -10.21 15.96 -3.59
N PRO A 109 -10.35 16.49 -4.81
CA PRO A 109 -11.66 16.67 -5.45
C PRO A 109 -12.38 15.35 -5.74
N ASP A 110 -11.64 14.25 -5.96
CA ASP A 110 -12.23 12.93 -6.23
C ASP A 110 -12.87 12.32 -4.98
N LYS A 111 -12.36 12.70 -3.80
CA LYS A 111 -12.87 12.25 -2.49
C LYS A 111 -13.89 13.20 -1.87
N THR A 112 -13.95 14.44 -2.35
CA THR A 112 -14.78 15.49 -1.77
C THR A 112 -16.16 15.51 -2.40
N ARG A 113 -17.22 15.27 -1.61
CA ARG A 113 -18.60 15.26 -2.10
C ARG A 113 -19.62 15.66 -1.05
N ILE A 114 -20.71 16.28 -1.50
CA ILE A 114 -21.92 16.52 -0.69
C ILE A 114 -22.95 15.47 -1.07
N VAL A 115 -23.31 14.62 -0.10
CA VAL A 115 -24.27 13.53 -0.28
C VAL A 115 -25.58 13.87 0.40
N LYS A 116 -26.70 13.66 -0.30
CA LYS A 116 -28.05 13.86 0.27
C LYS A 116 -28.46 12.62 1.05
N LEU A 117 -28.94 12.82 2.29
CA LEU A 117 -29.45 11.75 3.16
C LEU A 117 -30.97 11.53 2.99
N PRO A 118 -31.48 10.30 3.24
CA PRO A 118 -30.72 9.09 3.58
C PRO A 118 -29.97 8.56 2.35
N CYS A 119 -28.74 8.07 2.56
CA CYS A 119 -27.98 7.33 1.55
C CYS A 119 -27.70 5.92 2.05
N SER A 120 -27.34 5.01 1.15
CA SER A 120 -26.86 3.67 1.55
C SER A 120 -25.61 3.81 2.42
N LEU A 121 -25.57 3.04 3.51
CA LEU A 121 -24.41 2.97 4.41
C LEU A 121 -23.24 2.25 3.72
N ASP A 122 -23.54 1.12 3.07
CA ASP A 122 -22.60 0.38 2.25
C ASP A 122 -22.77 0.68 0.76
N SER A 123 -21.67 0.54 0.01
CA SER A 123 -21.74 0.53 -1.45
C SER A 123 -22.65 -0.62 -1.91
N THR A 124 -23.57 -0.35 -2.84
CA THR A 124 -24.55 -1.34 -3.32
C THR A 124 -23.89 -2.63 -3.81
N TRP A 125 -22.70 -2.52 -4.41
CA TRP A 125 -21.93 -3.67 -4.88
C TRP A 125 -21.38 -4.54 -3.74
N VAL A 126 -21.06 -3.95 -2.57
CA VAL A 126 -20.59 -4.69 -1.39
C VAL A 126 -21.71 -5.58 -0.87
N LEU A 127 -22.93 -5.02 -0.76
CA LEU A 127 -24.14 -5.75 -0.36
C LEU A 127 -24.45 -6.88 -1.36
N GLU A 128 -24.36 -6.58 -2.65
CA GLU A 128 -24.58 -7.57 -3.71
C GLU A 128 -23.60 -8.73 -3.60
N LEU A 129 -22.30 -8.44 -3.48
CA LEU A 129 -21.28 -9.47 -3.37
C LEU A 129 -21.27 -10.15 -1.99
N SER A 130 -21.70 -9.51 -0.91
CA SER A 130 -21.79 -10.11 0.44
C SER A 130 -22.90 -11.16 0.54
N ASP A 131 -23.99 -10.96 -0.20
CA ASP A 131 -25.17 -11.81 -0.14
C ASP A 131 -25.03 -13.11 -0.94
N TYR A 132 -24.00 -13.24 -1.77
CA TYR A 132 -23.69 -14.49 -2.47
C TYR A 132 -23.46 -15.63 -1.48
N LYS A 133 -24.16 -16.75 -1.74
CA LYS A 133 -24.05 -18.00 -1.00
C LYS A 133 -23.47 -19.06 -1.93
N PHE A 134 -22.49 -19.80 -1.43
CA PHE A 134 -21.88 -20.90 -2.17
C PHE A 134 -22.49 -22.22 -1.72
N SER A 135 -23.02 -22.97 -2.67
CA SER A 135 -23.59 -24.30 -2.41
C SER A 135 -22.51 -25.31 -2.01
N LYS A 136 -22.91 -26.41 -1.36
CA LYS A 136 -21.99 -27.51 -1.00
C LYS A 136 -21.88 -28.58 -2.09
N SER A 137 -22.88 -28.69 -2.97
CA SER A 137 -22.88 -29.69 -4.04
C SER A 137 -21.96 -29.25 -5.17
N LYS A 138 -21.17 -30.19 -5.72
CA LYS A 138 -20.18 -29.93 -6.77
C LYS A 138 -20.69 -29.02 -7.90
N LEU A 139 -21.78 -29.42 -8.56
CA LEU A 139 -22.31 -28.71 -9.73
C LEU A 139 -22.90 -27.33 -9.40
N ALA A 140 -23.64 -27.21 -8.29
CA ALA A 140 -24.21 -25.92 -7.91
C ALA A 140 -23.10 -24.96 -7.46
N GLN A 141 -22.13 -25.46 -6.69
CA GLN A 141 -20.99 -24.65 -6.25
C GLN A 141 -20.16 -24.13 -7.42
N MET A 142 -19.93 -24.96 -8.45
CA MET A 142 -19.27 -24.54 -9.68
C MET A 142 -20.00 -23.36 -10.34
N GLN A 143 -21.33 -23.43 -10.44
CA GLN A 143 -22.14 -22.35 -11.00
C GLN A 143 -22.14 -21.10 -10.12
N ASP A 144 -22.17 -21.25 -8.79
CA ASP A 144 -22.14 -20.15 -7.84
C ASP A 144 -20.79 -19.39 -7.93
N ILE A 145 -19.67 -20.10 -8.03
CA ILE A 145 -18.34 -19.52 -8.21
C ILE A 145 -18.26 -18.72 -9.53
N ILE A 146 -18.73 -19.29 -10.64
CA ILE A 146 -18.73 -18.61 -11.94
C ILE A 146 -19.57 -17.32 -11.86
N ARG A 147 -20.82 -17.42 -11.36
CA ARG A 147 -21.71 -16.25 -11.26
C ARG A 147 -21.13 -15.15 -10.36
N TYR A 148 -20.50 -15.56 -9.26
CA TYR A 148 -19.86 -14.64 -8.33
C TYR A 148 -18.74 -13.84 -9.00
N PHE A 149 -17.78 -14.51 -9.64
CA PHE A 149 -16.67 -13.85 -10.31
C PHE A 149 -17.10 -13.09 -11.56
N ASP A 150 -18.04 -13.62 -12.35
CA ASP A 150 -18.63 -12.91 -13.49
C ASP A 150 -19.21 -11.57 -13.05
N ARG A 151 -19.95 -11.57 -11.93
CA ARG A 151 -20.53 -10.34 -11.40
C ARG A 151 -19.47 -9.41 -10.83
N ALA A 152 -18.48 -9.93 -10.10
CA ALA A 152 -17.36 -9.13 -9.61
C ALA A 152 -16.58 -8.44 -10.76
N PHE A 153 -16.36 -9.15 -11.88
CA PHE A 153 -15.71 -8.60 -13.08
C PHE A 153 -16.57 -7.57 -13.82
N GLN A 154 -17.90 -7.67 -13.75
CA GLN A 154 -18.79 -6.63 -14.30
C GLN A 154 -18.73 -5.37 -13.45
N ILE A 155 -18.87 -5.52 -12.13
CA ILE A 155 -18.85 -4.41 -11.19
C ILE A 155 -17.49 -3.69 -11.23
N SER A 156 -16.37 -4.41 -11.33
CA SER A 156 -15.04 -3.79 -11.41
C SER A 156 -14.87 -2.93 -12.67
N LYS A 157 -15.54 -3.27 -13.78
CA LYS A 157 -15.58 -2.44 -14.99
C LYS A 157 -16.52 -1.24 -14.84
N GLU A 158 -17.63 -1.41 -14.14
CA GLU A 158 -18.60 -0.34 -13.86
C GLU A 158 -18.05 0.69 -12.87
N ALA A 159 -17.21 0.26 -11.92
CA ALA A 159 -16.61 1.10 -10.88
C ALA A 159 -15.08 0.86 -10.75
N PRO A 160 -14.25 1.36 -11.69
CA PRO A 160 -12.81 1.10 -11.72
C PRO A 160 -12.01 1.64 -10.52
N GLN A 161 -12.58 2.59 -9.78
CA GLN A 161 -11.95 3.19 -8.59
C GLN A 161 -12.25 2.41 -7.31
N GLU A 162 -13.17 1.45 -7.36
CA GLU A 162 -13.55 0.63 -6.21
C GLU A 162 -12.73 -0.66 -6.19
N PRO A 163 -12.23 -1.11 -5.03
CA PRO A 163 -11.39 -2.31 -4.91
C PRO A 163 -12.24 -3.60 -4.93
N VAL A 164 -13.04 -3.77 -5.99
CA VAL A 164 -14.07 -4.82 -6.10
C VAL A 164 -13.44 -6.21 -6.12
N LEU A 165 -12.38 -6.43 -6.90
CA LEU A 165 -11.75 -7.76 -7.02
C LEU A 165 -11.00 -8.11 -5.74
N LYS A 166 -10.36 -7.13 -5.11
CA LYS A 166 -9.74 -7.31 -3.80
C LYS A 166 -10.75 -7.78 -2.76
N TYR A 167 -11.92 -7.13 -2.68
CA TYR A 167 -13.00 -7.56 -1.81
C TYR A 167 -13.51 -8.97 -2.17
N ALA A 168 -13.67 -9.25 -3.47
CA ALA A 168 -14.18 -10.53 -3.93
C ALA A 168 -13.26 -11.69 -3.53
N ILE A 169 -11.95 -11.52 -3.70
CA ILE A 169 -10.93 -12.52 -3.34
C ILE A 169 -10.87 -12.70 -1.82
N ALA A 170 -10.90 -11.61 -1.05
CA ALA A 170 -10.92 -11.69 0.42
C ALA A 170 -12.15 -12.47 0.95
N ARG A 171 -13.31 -12.39 0.29
CA ARG A 171 -14.47 -13.24 0.64
C ARG A 171 -14.22 -14.71 0.37
N ILE A 172 -13.51 -15.03 -0.71
CA ILE A 172 -13.13 -16.42 -1.05
C ILE A 172 -12.12 -16.98 -0.05
N GLU A 173 -11.21 -16.17 0.50
CA GLU A 173 -10.29 -16.64 1.54
C GLU A 173 -11.02 -17.21 2.77
N ASN A 174 -12.16 -16.60 3.12
CA ASN A 174 -13.04 -17.04 4.20
C ASN A 174 -13.98 -18.21 3.81
N PHE A 175 -13.91 -18.67 2.56
CA PHE A 175 -14.72 -19.78 2.08
C PHE A 175 -14.06 -21.13 2.42
N HIS A 176 -14.47 -21.73 3.54
CA HIS A 176 -13.84 -22.95 4.05
C HIS A 176 -14.32 -24.25 3.38
N GLU A 177 -15.44 -24.25 2.66
CA GLU A 177 -16.12 -25.46 2.14
C GLU A 177 -16.01 -25.64 0.61
N LEU A 178 -14.83 -25.43 0.04
CA LEU A 178 -14.60 -25.66 -1.39
C LEU A 178 -14.58 -27.16 -1.74
N HIS A 179 -15.40 -27.56 -2.72
CA HIS A 179 -15.36 -28.90 -3.29
C HIS A 179 -14.07 -29.08 -4.12
N PRO A 180 -13.30 -30.17 -3.93
CA PRO A 180 -12.02 -30.35 -4.61
C PRO A 180 -12.04 -30.20 -6.14
N ASP A 181 -13.07 -30.74 -6.79
CA ASP A 181 -13.20 -30.66 -8.25
C ASP A 181 -13.42 -29.23 -8.80
N ASN A 182 -13.76 -28.27 -7.94
CA ASN A 182 -13.95 -26.87 -8.32
C ASN A 182 -12.71 -26.01 -8.08
N TRP A 183 -11.63 -26.61 -7.55
CA TRP A 183 -10.38 -25.89 -7.27
C TRP A 183 -9.75 -25.29 -8.53
N SER A 184 -9.62 -26.08 -9.61
CA SER A 184 -8.99 -25.60 -10.85
C SER A 184 -9.74 -24.43 -11.49
N LEU A 185 -11.07 -24.42 -11.37
CA LEU A 185 -11.91 -23.30 -11.79
C LEU A 185 -11.62 -22.06 -10.95
N LEU A 186 -11.63 -22.21 -9.62
CA LEU A 186 -11.36 -21.10 -8.71
C LEU A 186 -9.96 -20.52 -8.93
N GLU A 187 -8.96 -21.39 -9.04
CA GLU A 187 -7.57 -21.03 -9.35
C GLU A 187 -7.48 -20.20 -10.64
N SER A 188 -8.15 -20.64 -11.71
CA SER A 188 -8.17 -19.91 -12.98
C SER A 188 -8.79 -18.52 -12.83
N LEU A 189 -9.87 -18.38 -12.07
CA LEU A 189 -10.56 -17.11 -11.83
C LEU A 189 -9.73 -16.17 -10.92
N LEU A 190 -9.01 -16.72 -9.95
CA LEU A 190 -8.06 -15.97 -9.12
C LEU A 190 -6.90 -15.42 -9.97
N LEU A 191 -6.27 -16.26 -10.80
CA LEU A 191 -5.21 -15.82 -11.72
C LEU A 191 -5.72 -14.79 -12.75
N GLN A 192 -6.95 -14.94 -13.22
CA GLN A 192 -7.58 -13.94 -14.07
C GLN A 192 -7.78 -12.61 -13.34
N SER A 193 -8.20 -12.65 -12.06
CA SER A 193 -8.33 -11.45 -11.23
C SER A 193 -6.99 -10.74 -11.04
N VAL A 194 -5.91 -11.49 -10.77
CA VAL A 194 -4.54 -10.94 -10.69
C VAL A 194 -4.10 -10.32 -12.02
N THR A 195 -4.49 -10.91 -13.15
CA THR A 195 -4.18 -10.38 -14.48
C THR A 195 -4.87 -9.04 -14.74
N ILE A 196 -6.09 -8.86 -14.22
CA ILE A 196 -6.87 -7.63 -14.37
C ILE A 196 -6.41 -6.56 -13.38
N GLU A 197 -6.18 -6.95 -12.13
CA GLU A 197 -5.81 -6.07 -11.03
C GLU A 197 -4.66 -6.71 -10.22
N SER A 198 -3.43 -6.32 -10.53
CA SER A 198 -2.22 -6.92 -9.97
C SER A 198 -2.07 -6.72 -8.45
N SER A 199 -2.73 -5.71 -7.90
CA SER A 199 -2.81 -5.46 -6.44
C SER A 199 -3.38 -6.67 -5.67
N THR A 200 -4.18 -7.51 -6.35
CA THR A 200 -4.84 -8.69 -5.78
C THR A 200 -3.94 -9.92 -5.69
N LEU A 201 -2.71 -9.85 -6.24
CA LEU A 201 -1.76 -10.96 -6.22
C LEU A 201 -1.55 -11.48 -4.79
N ARG A 202 -1.30 -10.59 -3.83
CA ARG A 202 -1.09 -10.97 -2.42
C ARG A 202 -2.25 -11.80 -1.86
N ASP A 203 -3.48 -11.36 -2.08
CA ASP A 203 -4.68 -12.00 -1.55
C ASP A 203 -4.96 -13.34 -2.27
N ALA A 204 -4.69 -13.43 -3.58
CA ALA A 204 -4.79 -14.69 -4.32
C ALA A 204 -3.76 -15.72 -3.83
N LEU A 205 -2.53 -15.29 -3.54
CA LEU A 205 -1.47 -16.16 -3.04
C LEU A 205 -1.79 -16.73 -1.66
N SER A 206 -2.43 -15.96 -0.77
CA SER A 206 -2.79 -16.46 0.57
C SER A 206 -3.77 -17.63 0.44
N ILE A 207 -4.70 -17.55 -0.51
CA ILE A 207 -5.61 -18.64 -0.86
C ILE A 207 -4.83 -19.84 -1.42
N PHE A 208 -3.87 -19.63 -2.33
CA PHE A 208 -3.04 -20.72 -2.86
C PHE A 208 -2.25 -21.45 -1.76
N GLN A 209 -1.62 -20.71 -0.85
CA GLN A 209 -0.86 -21.29 0.27
C GLN A 209 -1.77 -22.04 1.25
N ASN A 210 -2.89 -21.44 1.66
CA ASN A 210 -3.86 -22.08 2.57
C ASN A 210 -4.44 -23.38 1.98
N ASN A 211 -4.63 -23.42 0.66
CA ASN A 211 -5.15 -24.60 -0.03
C ASN A 211 -4.08 -25.65 -0.32
N GLN A 212 -2.80 -25.28 -0.42
CA GLN A 212 -1.69 -26.23 -0.42
C GLN A 212 -1.67 -27.06 0.87
N ILE A 213 -1.96 -26.43 2.02
CA ILE A 213 -2.11 -27.12 3.32
C ILE A 213 -3.28 -28.12 3.27
N LYS A 214 -4.36 -27.78 2.57
CA LYS A 214 -5.53 -28.64 2.35
C LYS A 214 -5.34 -29.69 1.22
N LYS A 215 -4.15 -29.77 0.62
CA LYS A 215 -3.74 -30.72 -0.44
C LYS A 215 -4.40 -30.53 -1.82
N TYR A 216 -4.82 -29.33 -2.18
CA TYR A 216 -5.25 -29.07 -3.56
C TYR A 216 -4.03 -28.89 -4.48
N PRO A 217 -4.00 -29.51 -5.68
CA PRO A 217 -2.91 -29.34 -6.63
C PRO A 217 -2.95 -27.95 -7.24
N ILE A 218 -1.82 -27.23 -7.24
CA ILE A 218 -1.68 -25.91 -7.86
C ILE A 218 -1.16 -26.09 -9.28
N ASP A 219 -1.77 -25.42 -10.26
CA ASP A 219 -1.24 -25.29 -11.61
C ASP A 219 -0.06 -24.29 -11.61
N LEU A 220 1.12 -24.84 -11.29
CA LEU A 220 2.37 -24.09 -11.23
C LEU A 220 2.76 -23.49 -12.59
N ASP A 221 2.37 -24.11 -13.72
CA ASP A 221 2.70 -23.60 -15.05
C ASP A 221 1.90 -22.32 -15.36
N SER A 222 0.61 -22.31 -15.04
CA SER A 222 -0.24 -21.12 -15.20
C SER A 222 0.17 -20.01 -14.24
N LEU A 223 0.50 -20.35 -12.99
CA LEU A 223 1.01 -19.40 -12.01
C LEU A 223 2.34 -18.78 -12.46
N GLU A 224 3.30 -19.59 -12.92
CA GLU A 224 4.60 -19.11 -13.40
C GLU A 224 4.45 -18.13 -14.57
N LYS A 225 3.61 -18.46 -15.56
CA LYS A 225 3.32 -17.56 -16.69
C LYS A 225 2.69 -16.27 -16.23
N ASN A 226 1.74 -16.33 -15.30
CA ASN A 226 1.07 -15.16 -14.75
C ASN A 226 2.07 -14.25 -14.02
N LEU A 227 2.90 -14.79 -13.13
CA LEU A 227 3.88 -14.02 -12.37
C LEU A 227 4.92 -13.35 -13.29
N ASN A 228 5.40 -14.06 -14.32
CA ASN A 228 6.29 -13.47 -15.31
C ASN A 228 5.61 -12.36 -16.14
N LEU A 229 4.33 -12.53 -16.47
CA LEU A 229 3.54 -11.49 -17.12
C LEU A 229 3.40 -10.25 -16.23
N GLN A 230 3.14 -10.43 -14.93
CA GLN A 230 3.07 -9.33 -13.96
C GLN A 230 4.38 -8.54 -13.93
N VAL A 231 5.52 -9.23 -13.83
CA VAL A 231 6.84 -8.57 -13.86
C VAL A 231 7.02 -7.77 -15.15
N LEU A 232 6.71 -8.36 -16.31
CA LEU A 232 6.87 -7.70 -17.60
C LEU A 232 6.03 -6.45 -17.77
N GLN A 233 4.82 -6.43 -17.20
CA GLN A 233 3.91 -5.29 -17.28
C GLN A 233 4.26 -4.19 -16.27
N HIS A 234 4.68 -4.57 -15.07
CA HIS A 234 4.82 -3.66 -13.92
C HIS A 234 6.23 -3.11 -13.75
N ALA A 235 7.27 -3.85 -14.10
CA ALA A 235 8.65 -3.39 -13.95
C ALA A 235 8.97 -2.12 -14.76
N PRO A 236 8.57 -2.00 -16.05
CA PRO A 236 8.83 -0.77 -16.82
C PRO A 236 8.08 0.47 -16.31
N LEU A 237 7.01 0.27 -15.55
CA LEU A 237 6.18 1.34 -14.97
C LEU A 237 6.68 1.80 -13.60
N GLY A 238 7.71 1.14 -13.03
CA GLY A 238 8.20 1.45 -11.68
C GLY A 238 7.27 0.96 -10.57
N HIS A 239 6.39 0.02 -10.85
CA HIS A 239 5.46 -0.57 -9.89
C HIS A 239 6.18 -1.61 -8.98
N SER A 240 7.04 -1.11 -8.08
CA SER A 240 7.95 -1.94 -7.27
C SER A 240 7.24 -2.97 -6.38
N SER A 241 6.09 -2.62 -5.81
CA SER A 241 5.33 -3.50 -4.91
C SER A 241 4.87 -4.76 -5.65
N GLU A 242 4.29 -4.58 -6.83
CA GLU A 242 3.76 -5.64 -7.68
C GLU A 242 4.87 -6.58 -8.15
N VAL A 243 6.01 -6.00 -8.57
CA VAL A 243 7.18 -6.78 -8.99
C VAL A 243 7.80 -7.52 -7.80
N ALA A 244 7.91 -6.89 -6.64
CA ALA A 244 8.43 -7.53 -5.43
C ALA A 244 7.57 -8.74 -5.03
N TRP A 245 6.24 -8.59 -5.02
CA TRP A 245 5.32 -9.71 -4.77
C TRP A 245 5.47 -10.81 -5.80
N ALA A 246 5.64 -10.48 -7.08
CA ALA A 246 5.83 -11.47 -8.12
C ALA A 246 7.14 -12.27 -7.94
N ILE A 247 8.27 -11.58 -7.72
CA ILE A 247 9.58 -12.24 -7.48
C ILE A 247 9.51 -13.09 -6.21
N TRP A 248 8.94 -12.56 -5.14
CA TRP A 248 8.78 -13.28 -3.89
C TRP A 248 7.95 -14.55 -4.09
N SER A 249 6.84 -14.48 -4.82
CA SER A 249 6.01 -15.65 -5.16
C SER A 249 6.79 -16.70 -5.93
N ILE A 250 7.61 -16.28 -6.89
CA ILE A 250 8.47 -17.19 -7.64
C ILE A 250 9.45 -17.93 -6.70
N ILE A 251 9.99 -17.24 -5.70
CA ILE A 251 10.83 -17.87 -4.66
C ILE A 251 10.01 -18.89 -3.83
N VAL A 252 8.82 -18.51 -3.36
CA VAL A 252 7.90 -19.36 -2.56
C VAL A 252 7.58 -20.66 -3.29
N PHE A 253 7.07 -20.55 -4.50
CA PHE A 253 6.59 -21.68 -5.30
C PHE A 253 7.71 -22.38 -6.08
N LYS A 254 8.95 -21.92 -5.93
CA LYS A 254 10.15 -22.47 -6.59
C LYS A 254 10.02 -22.44 -8.12
N LEU A 255 9.45 -21.38 -8.68
CA LEU A 255 9.22 -21.20 -10.12
C LEU A 255 10.42 -20.52 -10.79
N ALA A 256 10.41 -20.37 -12.10
CA ALA A 256 11.45 -19.69 -12.86
C ALA A 256 11.03 -18.28 -13.30
N ILE A 257 11.97 -17.34 -13.27
CA ILE A 257 11.86 -16.05 -13.95
C ILE A 257 12.38 -16.20 -15.38
N TYR A 258 11.55 -15.80 -16.34
CA TYR A 258 11.88 -15.83 -17.77
C TYR A 258 12.89 -14.72 -18.11
N LYS A 259 13.57 -14.91 -19.23
CA LYS A 259 14.60 -14.00 -19.71
C LYS A 259 14.09 -12.55 -19.80
N GLU A 260 12.94 -12.36 -20.42
CA GLU A 260 12.36 -11.04 -20.67
C GLU A 260 11.99 -10.37 -19.33
N ALA A 261 11.42 -11.12 -18.39
CA ALA A 261 11.09 -10.64 -17.05
C ALA A 261 12.36 -10.27 -16.26
N SER A 262 13.41 -11.09 -16.34
CA SER A 262 14.72 -10.81 -15.71
C SER A 262 15.36 -9.52 -16.25
N GLN A 263 15.26 -9.29 -17.57
CA GLN A 263 15.74 -8.05 -18.19
C GLN A 263 14.95 -6.83 -17.74
N ALA A 264 13.62 -6.96 -17.59
CA ALA A 264 12.78 -5.89 -17.07
C ALA A 264 13.13 -5.55 -15.61
N ILE A 265 13.33 -6.57 -14.76
CA ILE A 265 13.79 -6.41 -13.36
C ILE A 265 15.13 -5.68 -13.31
N SER A 266 16.09 -6.09 -14.15
CA SER A 266 17.43 -5.47 -14.22
C SER A 266 17.40 -3.97 -14.55
N GLY A 267 16.30 -3.49 -15.14
CA GLY A 267 16.09 -2.09 -15.47
C GLY A 267 15.66 -1.21 -14.30
N MET A 268 15.13 -1.81 -13.23
CA MET A 268 14.52 -1.11 -12.10
C MET A 268 15.56 -0.56 -11.10
N GLU A 269 15.22 0.57 -10.49
CA GLU A 269 16.01 1.23 -9.44
C GLU A 269 15.23 1.20 -8.12
N ASP A 270 15.11 0.01 -7.55
CA ASP A 270 14.38 -0.23 -6.29
C ASP A 270 15.13 -1.24 -5.42
N SER A 271 15.34 -0.89 -4.17
CA SER A 271 16.15 -1.69 -3.25
C SER A 271 15.51 -3.05 -2.96
N ILE A 272 14.20 -3.10 -2.77
CA ILE A 272 13.48 -4.33 -2.42
C ILE A 272 13.51 -5.29 -3.61
N VAL A 273 13.21 -4.78 -4.82
CA VAL A 273 13.26 -5.58 -6.05
C VAL A 273 14.66 -6.12 -6.30
N ALA A 274 15.70 -5.29 -6.15
CA ALA A 274 17.09 -5.72 -6.37
C ALA A 274 17.53 -6.80 -5.37
N ILE A 275 17.22 -6.64 -4.08
CA ILE A 275 17.51 -7.65 -3.04
C ILE A 275 16.80 -8.98 -3.36
N LEU A 276 15.50 -8.93 -3.66
CA LEU A 276 14.71 -10.12 -3.99
C LEU A 276 15.20 -10.80 -5.28
N ALA A 277 15.61 -10.03 -6.28
CA ALA A 277 16.15 -10.56 -7.52
C ALA A 277 17.49 -11.28 -7.29
N LEU A 278 18.39 -10.71 -6.49
CA LEU A 278 19.65 -11.38 -6.15
C LEU A 278 19.40 -12.67 -5.34
N ASP A 279 18.45 -12.68 -4.41
CA ASP A 279 18.09 -13.91 -3.68
C ASP A 279 17.46 -14.96 -4.60
N ALA A 280 16.58 -14.54 -5.52
CA ALA A 280 15.99 -15.41 -6.53
C ALA A 280 17.07 -16.03 -7.44
N GLN A 281 18.08 -15.25 -7.84
CA GLN A 281 19.23 -15.74 -8.61
C GLN A 281 20.04 -16.78 -7.81
N GLN A 282 20.36 -16.49 -6.55
CA GLN A 282 21.11 -17.41 -5.69
C GLN A 282 20.36 -18.74 -5.45
N ARG A 283 19.02 -18.71 -5.44
CA ARG A 283 18.16 -19.90 -5.35
C ARG A 283 17.94 -20.60 -6.70
N GLY A 284 18.59 -20.15 -7.77
CA GLY A 284 18.48 -20.70 -9.12
C GLY A 284 17.14 -20.46 -9.80
N ARG A 285 16.39 -19.42 -9.39
CA ARG A 285 15.10 -19.03 -10.01
C ARG A 285 15.28 -18.09 -11.18
N ILE A 286 16.37 -17.31 -11.19
CA ILE A 286 16.78 -16.50 -12.33
C ILE A 286 18.01 -17.16 -12.93
N PRO A 287 17.91 -17.77 -14.13
CA PRO A 287 19.10 -18.21 -14.87
C PRO A 287 19.94 -16.97 -15.23
N GLU A 288 21.21 -17.10 -15.61
CA GLU A 288 22.30 -16.06 -15.72
C GLU A 288 22.00 -14.71 -16.45
N TRP A 289 20.76 -14.41 -16.81
CA TRP A 289 20.26 -13.23 -17.51
C TRP A 289 20.09 -11.98 -16.64
N LEU A 290 20.30 -12.05 -15.31
CA LEU A 290 20.20 -10.90 -14.43
C LEU A 290 21.40 -9.97 -14.62
N ILE A 291 21.16 -8.74 -15.06
CA ILE A 291 22.22 -7.76 -15.31
C ILE A 291 22.29 -6.78 -14.13
N THR A 292 23.34 -6.91 -13.32
CA THR A 292 23.51 -6.17 -12.06
C THR A 292 24.31 -4.87 -12.19
N LYS A 293 24.83 -4.57 -13.39
CA LYS A 293 25.73 -3.43 -13.64
C LYS A 293 25.17 -2.07 -13.20
N LYS A 294 23.85 -1.87 -13.29
CA LYS A 294 23.21 -0.64 -12.77
C LYS A 294 23.29 -0.60 -11.25
N TRP A 295 22.94 -1.70 -10.60
CA TRP A 295 22.89 -1.79 -9.14
C TRP A 295 24.28 -1.71 -8.50
N GLU A 296 25.31 -2.20 -9.17
CA GLU A 296 26.70 -2.05 -8.72
C GLU A 296 27.13 -0.59 -8.51
N GLN A 297 26.48 0.36 -9.19
CA GLN A 297 26.73 1.80 -9.01
C GLN A 297 26.25 2.33 -7.65
N PHE A 298 25.31 1.63 -7.02
CA PHE A 298 24.78 1.97 -5.69
C PHE A 298 25.64 1.45 -4.55
N LEU A 299 26.69 0.65 -4.83
CA LEU A 299 27.58 0.09 -3.81
C LEU A 299 28.69 1.09 -3.41
N THR A 300 28.27 2.22 -2.84
CA THR A 300 29.13 3.33 -2.43
C THR A 300 28.78 3.83 -1.03
N GLU A 301 29.72 4.55 -0.39
CA GLU A 301 29.51 5.18 0.93
C GLU A 301 28.42 6.26 0.87
N ASP A 302 28.36 7.04 -0.20
CA ASP A 302 27.34 8.10 -0.37
C ASP A 302 25.92 7.52 -0.43
N GLU A 303 25.73 6.39 -1.12
CA GLU A 303 24.42 5.76 -1.27
C GLU A 303 23.90 5.13 0.03
N LEU A 304 24.75 4.93 1.05
CA LEU A 304 24.29 4.52 2.39
C LEU A 304 23.37 5.57 3.04
N TYR A 305 23.44 6.82 2.57
CA TYR A 305 22.53 7.91 2.96
C TYR A 305 21.59 8.32 1.80
N GLY A 306 21.60 7.55 0.71
CA GLY A 306 20.81 7.77 -0.49
C GLY A 306 19.50 6.97 -0.51
N ASN A 307 18.86 6.98 -1.67
CA ASN A 307 17.57 6.32 -1.88
C ASN A 307 17.70 4.78 -1.89
N GLN A 308 18.87 4.27 -2.29
CA GLN A 308 19.17 2.84 -2.38
C GLN A 308 20.01 2.35 -1.20
N TRP A 309 19.99 3.05 -0.06
CA TRP A 309 20.76 2.69 1.13
C TRP A 309 20.54 1.24 1.56
N LEU A 310 19.27 0.78 1.49
CA LEU A 310 18.88 -0.55 1.91
C LEU A 310 19.58 -1.59 1.04
N PHE A 311 19.52 -1.45 -0.28
CA PHE A 311 20.25 -2.31 -1.19
C PHE A 311 21.77 -2.21 -1.02
N SER A 312 22.32 -1.00 -0.91
CA SER A 312 23.76 -0.76 -0.74
C SER A 312 24.32 -1.49 0.48
N TYR A 313 23.60 -1.44 1.61
CA TYR A 313 23.93 -2.14 2.83
C TYR A 313 23.73 -3.67 2.71
N GLU A 314 22.56 -4.11 2.26
CA GLU A 314 22.18 -5.52 2.18
C GLU A 314 23.03 -6.30 1.19
N ALA A 315 23.28 -5.77 -0.01
CA ALA A 315 24.08 -6.42 -1.04
C ALA A 315 25.53 -6.66 -0.59
N ASN A 316 26.12 -5.68 0.11
CA ASN A 316 27.45 -5.81 0.70
C ASN A 316 27.49 -6.87 1.81
N ARG A 317 26.50 -6.89 2.71
CA ARG A 317 26.42 -7.92 3.77
C ARG A 317 26.21 -9.31 3.18
N LEU A 318 25.36 -9.44 2.17
CA LEU A 318 25.05 -10.71 1.51
C LEU A 318 26.23 -11.23 0.67
N GLY A 319 27.11 -10.34 0.23
CA GLY A 319 28.28 -10.66 -0.60
C GLY A 319 27.93 -11.08 -2.03
N TYR A 320 26.71 -10.79 -2.48
CA TYR A 320 26.22 -11.16 -3.82
C TYR A 320 26.82 -10.28 -4.93
N LEU A 321 27.20 -9.05 -4.59
CA LEU A 321 27.88 -8.12 -5.47
C LEU A 321 29.07 -7.51 -4.72
N SER A 322 30.17 -7.27 -5.43
CA SER A 322 31.37 -6.68 -4.83
C SER A 322 32.02 -5.67 -5.78
N THR A 323 32.33 -4.50 -5.24
CA THR A 323 33.10 -3.44 -5.91
C THR A 323 34.60 -3.49 -5.56
N GLY A 324 35.05 -4.58 -4.92
CA GLY A 324 36.46 -4.79 -4.55
C GLY A 324 36.89 -4.12 -3.24
N TYR A 325 36.02 -3.36 -2.58
CA TYR A 325 36.22 -2.86 -1.21
C TYR A 325 34.91 -2.86 -0.43
N ASP A 326 35.00 -2.84 0.90
CA ASP A 326 33.85 -2.86 1.79
C ASP A 326 33.48 -1.44 2.24
N HIS A 327 32.58 -0.79 1.49
CA HIS A 327 32.11 0.58 1.77
C HIS A 327 31.32 0.67 3.07
N VAL A 328 30.53 -0.37 3.40
CA VAL A 328 29.73 -0.42 4.64
C VAL A 328 30.61 -0.39 5.89
N SER A 329 31.73 -1.10 5.89
CA SER A 329 32.65 -1.13 7.04
C SER A 329 33.50 0.14 7.19
N ARG A 330 33.54 1.02 6.19
CA ARG A 330 34.24 2.31 6.25
C ARG A 330 33.38 3.43 6.82
N ASP A 331 32.07 3.31 6.65
CA ASP A 331 31.14 4.28 7.20
C ASP A 331 31.02 4.16 8.73
N PRO A 332 31.16 5.25 9.51
CA PRO A 332 31.13 5.20 10.98
C PRO A 332 29.84 4.67 11.61
N TRP A 333 28.70 4.78 10.92
CA TRP A 333 27.39 4.39 11.44
C TRP A 333 26.99 3.01 10.94
N PHE A 334 27.09 2.78 9.63
CA PHE A 334 26.74 1.51 9.02
C PHE A 334 27.72 0.40 9.39
N SER A 335 28.98 0.72 9.73
CA SER A 335 29.91 -0.27 10.28
C SER A 335 29.39 -0.87 11.59
N GLN A 336 28.71 -0.07 12.42
CA GLN A 336 28.15 -0.53 13.71
C GLN A 336 26.97 -1.47 13.48
N LEU A 337 26.10 -1.15 12.51
CA LEU A 337 24.99 -2.03 12.11
C LEU A 337 25.53 -3.38 11.62
N LYS A 338 26.54 -3.35 10.76
CA LYS A 338 27.17 -4.56 10.21
C LYS A 338 27.85 -5.40 11.30
N GLN A 339 28.60 -4.77 12.21
CA GLN A 339 29.22 -5.46 13.36
C GLN A 339 28.18 -6.06 14.31
N GLY A 340 27.03 -5.39 14.46
CA GLY A 340 25.88 -5.89 15.21
C GLY A 340 25.09 -7.00 14.51
N ASN A 341 25.51 -7.45 13.32
CA ASN A 341 24.79 -8.39 12.46
C ASN A 341 23.34 -7.97 12.16
N VAL A 342 23.08 -6.65 12.06
CA VAL A 342 21.76 -6.13 11.71
C VAL A 342 21.44 -6.51 10.26
N THR A 343 20.26 -7.06 10.06
CA THR A 343 19.75 -7.48 8.75
C THR A 343 18.33 -6.98 8.58
N PHE A 344 18.04 -6.42 7.41
CA PHE A 344 16.71 -5.98 6.99
C PHE A 344 16.07 -6.98 6.02
N TYR A 345 16.84 -7.95 5.53
CA TYR A 345 16.35 -9.04 4.71
C TYR A 345 16.83 -10.40 5.24
N ASP A 346 15.91 -11.20 5.77
CA ASP A 346 16.20 -12.53 6.27
C ASP A 346 15.86 -13.62 5.25
N ARG A 347 16.91 -14.25 4.71
CA ARG A 347 16.81 -15.38 3.76
C ARG A 347 16.28 -16.66 4.39
N ALA A 348 16.46 -16.82 5.70
CA ALA A 348 16.07 -18.00 6.46
C ALA A 348 14.63 -17.94 6.95
N THR A 349 13.99 -16.76 6.93
CA THR A 349 12.57 -16.62 7.23
C THR A 349 11.79 -17.56 6.33
N SER A 350 10.98 -18.42 6.96
CA SER A 350 10.07 -19.30 6.25
C SER A 350 9.14 -18.45 5.39
N LEU A 351 9.03 -18.82 4.13
CA LEU A 351 8.17 -18.23 3.10
C LEU A 351 6.69 -18.43 3.46
N ILE A 352 6.25 -17.73 4.51
CA ILE A 352 4.89 -17.67 5.00
C ILE A 352 4.33 -16.36 4.47
N ILE A 353 3.23 -16.42 3.74
CA ILE A 353 2.44 -15.22 3.46
C ILE A 353 1.93 -14.78 4.83
N PRO A 354 2.31 -13.60 5.35
CA PRO A 354 1.82 -13.16 6.65
C PRO A 354 0.30 -13.29 6.64
N PRO A 355 -0.33 -13.96 7.63
CA PRO A 355 -1.78 -14.00 7.72
C PRO A 355 -2.27 -12.56 7.64
N GLY A 356 -3.25 -12.30 6.79
CA GLY A 356 -3.66 -10.94 6.50
C GLY A 356 -3.96 -10.19 7.80
N GLU A 357 -3.12 -9.20 8.14
CA GLU A 357 -3.70 -7.96 8.64
C GLU A 357 -4.62 -7.50 7.51
N THR A 358 -5.91 -7.71 7.74
CA THR A 358 -7.04 -7.41 6.86
C THR A 358 -6.72 -6.35 5.80
N SER A 359 -6.24 -6.81 4.65
CA SER A 359 -5.96 -5.99 3.46
C SER A 359 -7.25 -5.56 2.76
N GLY A 360 -8.40 -6.08 3.20
CA GLY A 360 -9.71 -5.50 2.88
C GLY A 360 -9.80 -4.04 3.35
N PRO A 361 -10.82 -3.27 2.92
CA PRO A 361 -11.14 -2.07 3.67
C PRO A 361 -11.27 -2.47 5.13
N SER A 362 -10.48 -1.83 6.00
CA SER A 362 -10.46 -2.01 7.45
C SER A 362 -11.89 -1.82 7.98
N GLY A 363 -12.63 -2.92 7.98
CA GLY A 363 -14.00 -3.05 8.44
C GLY A 363 -14.06 -3.83 9.74
N GLU A 364 -13.06 -3.68 10.62
CA GLU A 364 -13.26 -3.96 12.03
C GLU A 364 -14.18 -2.88 12.60
N ILE A 365 -15.47 -3.05 12.29
CA ILE A 365 -16.57 -2.33 12.89
C ILE A 365 -16.70 -2.86 14.32
N GLN A 366 -16.04 -2.20 15.28
CA GLN A 366 -16.66 -2.08 16.58
C GLN A 366 -17.96 -1.29 16.36
N ALA A 367 -19.09 -1.99 16.48
CA ALA A 367 -20.42 -1.47 16.23
C ALA A 367 -20.64 -0.12 16.93
N LEU A 368 -20.65 0.97 16.15
CA LEU A 368 -21.37 2.23 16.32
C LEU A 368 -21.26 2.97 14.97
N GLY A 369 -22.39 3.30 14.34
CA GLY A 369 -22.48 3.70 12.94
C GLY A 369 -21.68 4.96 12.59
N VAL A 370 -20.86 4.86 11.54
CA VAL A 370 -20.02 5.92 10.97
C VAL A 370 -19.87 5.66 9.46
N ILE A 371 -20.00 6.68 8.61
CA ILE A 371 -19.89 6.54 7.15
C ILE A 371 -18.45 6.88 6.72
N HIS A 372 -17.67 5.85 6.45
CA HIS A 372 -16.40 5.97 5.75
C HIS A 372 -16.65 6.20 4.25
N LYS A 373 -15.90 7.09 3.61
CA LYS A 373 -15.75 7.05 2.15
C LYS A 373 -14.37 7.55 1.73
N ARG A 374 -13.53 6.57 1.40
CA ARG A 374 -12.12 6.65 0.97
C ARG A 374 -11.89 7.52 -0.24
#